data_AF-A0A522GBX0-F1
#
_entry.id   AF-A0A522GBX0-F1
#
_cell.length_a   1.000
_cell.length_b   1.000
_cell.length_c   1.000
_cell.angle_alpha   90.00
_cell.angle_beta   90.00
_cell.angle_gamma   90.00
#
_symmetry.space_group_name_H-M   'P 1'
#
loop_
_entity.id
_entity.type
_entity.pdbx_description
1 polymer ?
#
loop_
_entity_poly.entity_id
_entity_poly.type
_entity_poly.pdbx_seq_one_letter_code
_entity_poly.pdbx_strand_id
1 'polypeptide(L)' 'MTDTYHQHLPLFQEQPALINGIARSYVSGVERGQRNISLLNILRLAQALNLPLIALLEPPEQKESFRSRPTPVAIT' A
#
# COMPACT_ATOMS: atom_id res chain seq x y z
N MET A 1 8.39 3.34 20.58
CA MET A 1 7.71 4.53 20.01
C MET A 1 7.24 4.18 18.59
N THR A 2 6.45 3.10 18.46
CA THR A 2 5.89 2.57 17.21
C THR A 2 4.72 1.64 17.55
N ASP A 3 3.71 2.11 18.29
CA ASP A 3 2.54 1.29 18.67
C ASP A 3 1.20 1.95 18.34
N THR A 4 1.22 3.02 17.52
CA THR A 4 0.07 3.94 17.45
C THR A 4 -0.47 4.13 16.03
N TYR A 5 -0.56 3.06 15.23
CA TYR A 5 -1.29 3.11 13.95
C TYR A 5 -2.42 2.09 13.81
N HIS A 6 -2.56 1.13 14.72
CA HIS A 6 -3.56 0.05 14.58
C HIS A 6 -4.92 0.29 15.23
N GLN A 7 -5.10 1.35 16.02
CA GLN A 7 -6.24 1.33 16.96
C GLN A 7 -7.51 2.02 16.47
N HIS A 8 -7.51 3.05 15.63
CA HIS A 8 -8.77 3.72 15.26
C HIS A 8 -8.76 4.08 13.77
N LEU A 9 -9.10 3.11 12.93
CA LEU A 9 -9.52 3.43 11.57
C LEU A 9 -11.02 3.72 11.61
N PRO A 10 -11.45 5.00 11.51
CA PRO A 10 -12.87 5.31 11.49
C PRO A 10 -13.49 4.60 10.30
N LEU A 11 -14.43 3.70 10.60
CA LEU A 11 -15.29 3.04 9.64
C LEU A 11 -15.99 4.14 8.83
N PHE A 12 -15.59 4.30 7.58
CA PHE A 12 -16.20 5.24 6.67
C PHE A 12 -17.57 4.68 6.31
N GLN A 13 -18.58 5.05 7.09
CA GLN A 13 -19.96 4.66 6.84
C GLN A 13 -20.41 5.33 5.53
N GLU A 14 -20.69 4.48 4.55
CA GLU A 14 -21.52 4.72 3.37
C GLU A 14 -21.23 6.02 2.60
N GLN A 15 -20.25 6.01 1.69
CA GLN A 15 -20.37 6.82 0.48
C GLN A 15 -20.05 5.98 -0.76
N PRO A 16 -21.05 5.71 -1.63
CA PRO A 16 -20.82 5.08 -2.92
C PRO A 16 -20.13 6.10 -3.83
N ALA A 17 -18.82 6.20 -3.72
CA ALA A 17 -18.01 7.04 -4.58
C ALA A 17 -17.82 6.30 -5.89
N LEU A 18 -18.66 6.63 -6.88
CA LEU A 18 -18.42 6.34 -8.28
C LEU A 18 -16.91 6.46 -8.57
N ILE A 19 -16.38 5.49 -9.31
CA ILE A 19 -15.03 5.51 -9.89
C ILE A 19 -14.99 6.57 -11.01
N ASN A 20 -15.37 7.81 -10.70
CA ASN A 20 -15.51 8.88 -11.68
C ASN A 20 -14.22 9.68 -11.70
N GLY A 21 -13.39 9.43 -12.70
CA GLY A 21 -12.36 10.39 -13.14
C GLY A 21 -10.94 9.87 -13.29
N ILE A 22 -10.67 8.57 -13.08
CA ILE A 22 -9.34 7.99 -13.38
C ILE A 22 -9.45 7.14 -14.64
N ALA A 23 -8.83 7.61 -15.73
CA ALA A 23 -8.79 6.84 -16.97
C ALA A 23 -8.02 5.53 -16.77
N ARG A 24 -8.52 4.43 -17.34
CA ARG A 24 -7.84 3.12 -17.32
C ARG A 24 -6.40 3.22 -17.84
N SER A 25 -6.16 4.01 -18.88
CA SER A 25 -4.83 4.24 -19.45
C SER A 25 -3.88 4.94 -18.46
N TYR A 26 -4.39 5.80 -17.59
CA TYR A 26 -3.62 6.42 -16.52
C TYR A 26 -3.23 5.38 -15.46
N VAL A 27 -4.18 4.57 -15.00
CA VAL A 27 -3.92 3.48 -14.03
C VAL A 27 -2.86 2.52 -14.57
N SER A 28 -3.03 2.04 -15.81
CA SER A 28 -2.04 1.14 -16.40
C SER A 28 -0.66 1.78 -16.60
N GLY A 29 -0.59 3.10 -16.77
CA GLY A 29 0.67 3.83 -16.79
C GLY A 29 1.35 3.89 -15.42
N VAL A 30 0.56 4.03 -14.34
CA VAL A 30 1.04 3.99 -12.95
C VAL A 30 1.56 2.60 -12.61
N GLU A 31 0.80 1.53 -12.90
CA GLU A 31 1.18 0.14 -12.59
C GLU A 31 2.49 -0.27 -13.27
N ARG A 32 2.76 0.26 -14.47
CA ARG A 32 4.01 0.02 -15.21
C ARG A 32 5.16 0.96 -14.82
N GLY A 33 4.97 1.83 -13.83
CA GLY A 33 5.97 2.82 -13.41
C GLY A 33 6.24 3.94 -14.44
N GLN A 34 5.36 4.10 -15.45
CA GLN A 34 5.50 5.13 -16.48
C GLN A 34 4.96 6.50 -16.02
N ARG A 35 4.16 6.53 -14.95
CA ARG A 35 3.59 7.75 -14.37
C ARG A 35 3.58 7.63 -12.85
N ASN A 36 3.86 8.73 -12.18
CA ASN A 36 3.64 8.84 -10.74
C ASN A 36 2.15 9.09 -10.47
N ILE A 37 1.61 8.38 -9.48
CA ILE A 37 0.25 8.60 -9.01
C ILE A 37 0.21 9.80 -8.06
N SER A 38 -0.81 10.66 -8.18
CA SER A 38 -1.03 11.76 -7.25
C SER A 38 -1.74 11.28 -5.98
N LEU A 39 -1.52 11.96 -4.86
CA LEU A 39 -2.20 11.64 -3.59
C LEU A 39 -3.73 11.70 -3.71
N LEU A 40 -4.25 12.67 -4.48
CA LEU A 40 -5.68 12.79 -4.74
C LEU A 40 -6.25 11.56 -5.47
N ASN A 41 -5.48 10.99 -6.40
CA ASN A 41 -5.90 9.77 -7.09
C ASN A 41 -5.79 8.54 -6.18
N ILE A 42 -4.81 8.48 -5.27
CA ILE A 42 -4.75 7.43 -4.25
C ILE A 42 -5.97 7.51 -3.32
N LEU A 43 -6.37 8.72 -2.89
CA LEU A 43 -7.57 8.92 -2.06
C LEU A 43 -8.84 8.47 -2.78
N ARG A 44 -8.99 8.81 -4.06
CA ARG A 44 -10.12 8.36 -4.89
C ARG A 44 -10.15 6.83 -5.04
N LEU A 45 -8.99 6.20 -5.21
CA LEU A 45 -8.89 4.74 -5.26
C LEU A 45 -9.26 4.10 -3.91
N ALA A 46 -8.78 4.65 -2.80
CA ALA A 46 -9.13 4.18 -1.46
C ALA A 46 -10.64 4.25 -1.22
N GLN A 47 -11.28 5.37 -1.58
CA GLN A 47 -12.74 5.54 -1.50
C GLN A 47 -13.49 4.53 -2.38
N ALA A 48 -13.06 4.36 -3.63
CA ALA A 48 -13.67 3.43 -4.58
C ALA A 48 -13.54 1.96 -4.13
N LEU A 49 -12.45 1.62 -3.45
CA LEU A 49 -12.18 0.27 -2.94
C LEU A 49 -12.76 0.05 -1.53
N ASN A 50 -13.37 1.08 -0.92
CA ASN A 50 -13.78 1.08 0.48
C ASN A 50 -12.64 0.64 1.43
N LEU A 51 -11.43 1.12 1.15
CA LEU A 51 -10.24 0.87 1.93
C LEU A 51 -9.77 2.16 2.60
N PRO A 52 -9.09 2.08 3.75
CA PRO A 52 -8.36 3.22 4.25
C PRO A 52 -7.22 3.59 3.31
N LEU A 53 -6.92 4.89 3.24
CA LEU A 53 -5.81 5.41 2.43
C LEU A 53 -4.48 4.72 2.76
N ILE A 54 -4.22 4.43 4.03
CA ILE A 54 -2.96 3.84 4.48
C ILE A 54 -2.71 2.46 3.89
N ALA A 55 -3.77 1.66 3.65
CA ALA A 55 -3.64 0.33 3.08
C ALA A 55 -3.09 0.35 1.63
N LEU A 56 -3.23 1.47 0.91
CA LEU A 56 -2.64 1.64 -0.43
C LEU A 56 -1.18 2.16 -0.39
N LEU A 57 -0.69 2.52 0.79
CA LEU A 57 0.66 3.08 1.00
C LEU A 57 1.55 2.18 1.84
N GLU A 58 1.02 1.07 2.35
CA GLU A 58 1.81 0.08 3.07
C GLU A 58 2.89 -0.50 2.14
N PRO A 59 4.16 -0.54 2.60
CA PRO A 59 5.22 -1.17 1.81
C PRO A 59 4.89 -2.65 1.64
N PRO A 60 5.20 -3.25 0.47
CA PRO A 60 5.00 -4.68 0.29
C PRO A 60 5.77 -5.44 1.36
N GLU A 61 5.16 -6.49 1.91
CA GLU A 61 5.86 -7.37 2.85
C GLU A 61 7.18 -7.84 2.22
N GLN A 62 8.28 -7.50 2.87
CA GLN A 62 9.57 -8.07 2.50
C GLN A 62 9.50 -9.55 2.88
N LYS A 63 9.25 -10.42 1.91
CA LYS A 63 9.50 -11.85 2.10
C LYS A 63 10.98 -12.00 2.38
N GLU A 64 11.32 -12.14 3.66
CA GLU A 64 12.65 -12.50 4.13
C GLU A 64 13.07 -13.75 3.34
N SER A 65 13.87 -13.56 2.30
CA SER A 65 14.53 -14.69 1.65
C SER A 65 15.50 -15.21 2.70
N PHE A 66 15.12 -16.29 3.39
CA PHE A 66 16.00 -17.04 4.30
C PHE A 66 17.21 -17.54 3.51
N ARG A 67 18.17 -16.65 3.25
CA ARG A 67 19.56 -16.99 2.98
C ARG A 67 20.14 -17.30 4.35
N SER A 68 19.93 -18.53 4.79
CA SER A 68 20.69 -19.17 5.86
C SER A 68 22.17 -18.91 5.59
N ARG A 69 22.77 -17.97 6.31
CA ARG A 69 24.22 -17.98 6.49
C ARG A 69 24.50 -19.08 7.51
N PRO A 70 25.11 -20.22 7.15
CA PRO A 70 25.68 -21.08 8.17
C PRO A 70 26.81 -20.27 8.85
N THR A 71 26.73 -20.11 10.17
CA THR A 71 27.85 -19.60 10.97
C THR A 71 28.97 -20.63 10.96
N PRO A 72 30.20 -20.30 10.50
CA PRO A 72 31.36 -21.09 10.88
C PRO A 72 31.74 -20.71 12.31
N VAL A 73 31.68 -21.73 13.15
CA VAL A 73 32.10 -21.84 14.55
C VAL A 73 33.48 -21.23 14.79
N ALA A 74 33.67 -20.56 15.92
CA ALA A 74 34.98 -20.15 16.41
C ALA A 74 35.85 -21.39 16.64
N ILE A 75 36.89 -21.55 15.82
CA ILE A 75 37.98 -22.50 16.10
C ILE A 75 38.98 -21.79 17.01
N THR A 76 39.07 -22.29 18.24
CA THR A 76 40.11 -21.97 19.24
C THR A 76 41.38 -22.75 18.90
#